data_AF-A0A419JVX6-F1
#
_entry.id   AF-A0A419JVX6-F1
#
_cell.length_a   1.000
_cell.length_b   1.000
_cell.length_c   1.000
_cell.angle_alpha   90.00
_cell.angle_beta   90.00
_cell.angle_gamma   90.00
#
_symmetry.space_group_name_H-M   'P 1'
#
loop_
_entity.id
_entity.type
_entity.pdbx_description
1 polymer ?
#
loop_
_entity_poly.entity_id
_entity_poly.type
_entity_poly.pdbx_seq_one_letter_code
_entity_poly.pdbx_strand_id
1 'polypeptide(L)' 'MATNNRNARGIIYVRGEVRDVGRELELVEMNEQDMRLIRELVNEFSAHFGFNAEKIMERKFTKIIPVSHRPYGQLYAY' A
#
# COMPACT_ATOMS: atom_id res chain seq x y z
N MET A 1 -0.84 -3.14 23.46
CA MET A 1 0.42 -3.09 22.70
C MET A 1 0.36 -1.88 21.79
N ALA A 2 1.40 -1.04 21.78
CA ALA A 2 1.33 0.35 21.33
C ALA A 2 0.96 0.48 19.85
N THR A 3 -0.19 1.11 19.60
CA THR A 3 -0.57 1.68 18.30
C THR A 3 0.42 2.79 17.97
N ASN A 4 1.47 2.45 17.23
CA ASN A 4 2.43 3.43 16.72
C ASN A 4 1.75 4.20 15.59
N ASN A 5 0.99 5.24 15.96
CA ASN A 5 0.37 6.15 15.02
C ASN A 5 1.44 7.09 14.45
N ARG A 6 2.29 6.56 13.55
CA ARG A 6 3.15 7.37 12.70
C ARG A 6 2.28 7.94 11.58
N ASN A 7 2.13 9.26 11.53
CA ASN A 7 1.45 9.97 10.44
C ASN A 7 2.22 9.75 9.11
N ALA A 8 1.94 8.65 8.42
CA ALA A 8 2.53 8.31 7.13
C ALA A 8 1.95 9.24 6.04
N ARG A 9 2.81 9.96 5.31
CA ARG A 9 2.40 10.91 4.25
C ARG A 9 2.03 10.25 2.92
N GLY A 10 2.08 8.92 2.85
CA GLY A 10 1.69 8.12 1.69
C GLY A 10 1.67 6.64 2.04
N ILE A 11 0.81 5.86 1.40
CA ILE A 11 0.71 4.40 1.57
C ILE A 11 0.75 3.76 0.19
N ILE A 12 1.51 2.69 0.05
CA ILE A 12 1.52 1.87 -1.17
C ILE A 12 0.91 0.51 -0.84
N TYR A 13 -0.06 0.09 -1.65
CA TYR A 13 -0.60 -1.25 -1.61
C TYR A 13 -0.13 -2.02 -2.85
N VAL A 14 0.56 -3.14 -2.63
CA VAL A 14 1.04 -4.00 -3.71
C VAL A 14 0.17 -5.26 -3.74
N ARG A 15 -0.41 -5.58 -4.90
CA ARG A 15 -1.10 -6.87 -5.11
C ARG A 15 -0.05 -7.98 -5.23
N GLY A 16 0.06 -8.81 -4.20
CA GLY A 16 1.06 -9.86 -4.07
C GLY A 16 2.00 -9.64 -2.88
N GLU A 17 3.01 -10.50 -2.79
CA GLU A 17 4.01 -10.48 -1.72
C GLU A 17 5.20 -9.60 -2.11
N VAL A 18 5.72 -8.85 -1.13
CA VAL A 18 6.94 -8.06 -1.26
C VAL A 18 7.97 -8.62 -0.28
N ARG A 19 9.15 -8.98 -0.79
CA ARG A 19 10.20 -9.62 0.03
C ARG A 19 11.03 -8.61 0.80
N ASP A 20 11.48 -7.56 0.12
CA ASP A 20 12.34 -6.54 0.69
C ASP A 20 11.88 -5.15 0.24
N VAL A 21 11.99 -4.18 1.16
CA VAL A 21 11.76 -2.76 0.89
C VAL A 21 12.98 -1.97 1.34
N GLY A 22 13.18 -0.78 0.75
CA GLY A 22 14.30 0.08 1.12
C GLY A 22 14.27 0.46 2.60
N ARG A 23 15.43 0.82 3.17
CA ARG A 23 15.63 1.10 4.61
C ARG A 23 14.64 2.11 5.22
N GLU A 24 14.07 2.98 4.39
CA GLU A 24 13.13 4.02 4.82
C GLU A 24 11.66 3.65 4.62
N LEU A 25 11.38 2.39 4.29
CA LEU A 25 10.06 1.82 4.10
C LEU A 25 9.87 0.63 5.06
N GLU A 26 8.63 0.37 5.43
CA GLU A 26 8.25 -0.73 6.32
C GLU A 26 7.06 -1.50 5.73
N LEU A 27 7.13 -2.82 5.79
CA LEU A 27 6.00 -3.71 5.48
C LEU A 27 5.11 -3.80 6.71
N VAL A 28 3.82 -3.51 6.53
CA VAL A 28 2.85 -3.49 7.62
C VAL A 28 1.71 -4.46 7.34
N GLU A 29 1.13 -4.99 8.41
CA GLU A 29 -0.06 -5.84 8.32
C GLU A 29 -1.25 -5.08 7.71
N MET A 30 -1.97 -5.76 6.83
CA MET A 30 -3.22 -5.28 6.25
C MET A 30 -4.34 -5.35 7.29
N ASN A 31 -5.11 -4.27 7.44
CA ASN A 31 -6.33 -4.30 8.23
C ASN A 31 -7.59 -4.22 7.35
N GLU A 32 -8.77 -4.30 7.98
CA GLU A 32 -10.04 -4.25 7.26
C GLU A 32 -10.29 -2.89 6.60
N GLN A 33 -9.84 -1.79 7.20
CA GLN A 33 -9.94 -0.44 6.63
C GLN A 33 -9.16 -0.36 5.32
N ASP A 34 -7.95 -0.92 5.29
CA ASP A 34 -7.11 -1.00 4.10
C ASP A 34 -7.81 -1.81 3.00
N MET A 35 -8.38 -2.97 3.35
CA MET A 35 -9.11 -3.81 2.38
C MET A 35 -10.37 -3.14 1.83
N ARG A 36 -11.09 -2.36 2.65
CA ARG A 36 -12.25 -1.58 2.20
C ARG A 36 -11.82 -0.49 1.21
N LEU A 37 -10.78 0.28 1.54
CA LEU A 37 -10.24 1.30 0.65
C LEU A 37 -9.78 0.72 -0.69
N ILE A 38 -9.02 -0.39 -0.67
CA ILE A 38 -8.57 -1.06 -1.90
C ILE A 38 -9.77 -1.50 -2.74
N ARG A 39 -10.82 -2.06 -2.14
CA ARG A 39 -12.01 -2.50 -2.88
C ARG A 39 -12.70 -1.33 -3.59
N GLU A 40 -12.87 -0.20 -2.89
CA GLU A 40 -13.48 1.01 -3.48
C GLU A 40 -12.66 1.50 -4.68
N LEU A 41 -11.34 1.64 -4.52
CA LEU A 41 -10.44 2.08 -5.58
C LEU A 41 -10.38 1.09 -6.76
N VAL A 42 -10.34 -0.21 -6.48
CA VAL A 42 -10.33 -1.26 -7.52
C VAL A 42 -11.66 -1.29 -8.29
N ASN A 43 -12.79 -1.04 -7.63
CA ASN A 43 -14.09 -0.93 -8.29
C ASN A 43 -14.13 0.28 -9.23
N GLU A 44 -13.68 1.44 -8.75
CA GLU A 44 -13.59 2.67 -9.57
C GLU A 44 -12.67 2.46 -10.79
N PHE A 45 -11.46 1.93 -10.57
CA PHE A 45 -10.53 1.57 -11.63
C PHE A 45 -11.16 0.59 -12.64
N SER A 46 -11.82 -0.45 -12.14
CA SER A 46 -12.45 -1.47 -12.99
C SER A 46 -13.59 -0.91 -13.82
N ALA A 47 -14.38 0.01 -13.26
CA ALA A 47 -15.45 0.71 -13.98
C ALA A 47 -14.90 1.60 -15.10
N HIS A 48 -13.77 2.28 -14.88
CA HIS A 48 -13.16 3.13 -15.89
C HIS A 48 -12.46 2.38 -17.01
N PHE A 49 -11.82 1.25 -16.70
CA PHE A 49 -10.93 0.55 -17.64
C PHE A 49 -11.46 -0.82 -18.10
N GLY A 50 -12.65 -1.24 -17.64
CA GLY A 50 -13.29 -2.48 -18.06
C GLY A 50 -12.66 -3.75 -17.46
N PHE A 51 -11.99 -3.65 -16.31
CA PHE A 51 -11.45 -4.81 -15.61
C PHE A 51 -12.50 -5.51 -14.73
N ASN A 52 -12.19 -6.74 -14.31
CA ASN A 52 -12.99 -7.45 -13.31
C ASN A 52 -12.40 -7.20 -11.91
N ALA A 53 -13.10 -6.39 -11.11
CA ALA A 53 -12.68 -6.04 -9.76
C ALA A 53 -12.48 -7.26 -8.86
N GLU A 54 -13.40 -8.22 -8.88
CA GLU A 54 -13.32 -9.42 -8.04
C GLU A 54 -12.04 -10.22 -8.33
N LYS A 55 -11.68 -10.40 -9.61
CA LYS A 55 -10.42 -11.06 -9.99
C LYS A 55 -9.18 -10.34 -9.46
N ILE A 56 -9.23 -9.00 -9.33
CA ILE A 56 -8.13 -8.24 -8.75
C ILE A 56 -8.07 -8.50 -7.24
N MET A 57 -9.23 -8.48 -6.57
CA MET A 57 -9.39 -8.64 -5.13
C MET A 57 -9.10 -10.06 -4.61
N GLU A 58 -9.13 -11.08 -5.46
CA GLU A 58 -8.80 -12.48 -5.10
C GLU A 58 -7.38 -12.68 -4.54
N ARG A 59 -6.45 -11.75 -4.81
CA ARG A 59 -5.06 -11.86 -4.34
C ARG A 59 -4.84 -11.03 -3.09
N LYS A 60 -3.89 -11.48 -2.25
CA LYS A 60 -3.42 -10.73 -1.09
C LYS A 60 -2.76 -9.43 -1.52
N PHE A 61 -2.84 -8.44 -0.63
CA PHE A 61 -2.15 -7.17 -0.77
C PHE A 61 -1.12 -7.01 0.35
N THR A 62 -0.03 -6.32 0.04
CA THR A 62 1.00 -5.93 0.99
C THR A 62 0.96 -4.42 1.16
N LYS A 63 0.94 -3.95 2.41
CA LYS A 63 0.96 -2.53 2.75
C LYS A 63 2.40 -2.09 3.02
N ILE A 64 2.81 -1.02 2.36
CA ILE A 64 4.11 -0.38 2.54
C ILE A 64 3.88 1.05 3.02
N ILE A 65 4.53 1.41 4.12
CA ILE A 65 4.50 2.78 4.63
C ILE A 65 5.92 3.38 4.69
N PRO A 66 6.08 4.69 4.51
CA PRO A 66 7.32 5.37 4.79
C PRO A 66 7.51 5.53 6.31
N VAL A 67 8.73 5.28 6.77
CA VAL A 67 9.11 5.52 8.19
C VAL A 67 9.81 6.86 8.39
N SER A 68 10.15 7.56 7.31
CA SER A 68 10.83 8.85 7.34
C SER A 68 10.02 9.93 6.59
N HIS A 69 10.41 11.19 6.77
CA HIS A 69 9.84 12.32 6.01
C HIS A 69 10.29 12.36 4.55
N ARG A 70 11.34 11.61 4.16
CA ARG A 70 11.91 11.59 2.81
C ARG A 70 12.30 10.15 2.42
N PRO A 71 11.35 9.22 2.34
CA PRO A 71 11.60 7.79 2.12
C PRO A 71 12.36 7.48 0.81
N TYR A 72 12.36 8.43 -0.12
CA TYR A 72 13.08 8.37 -1.40
C TYR A 72 14.15 9.46 -1.54
N GLY A 73 14.54 10.11 -0.44
CA GLY A 73 15.44 11.25 -0.44
C GLY A 73 16.82 10.93 -1.04
N GLN A 74 17.31 9.71 -0.82
CA GLN A 74 18.55 9.23 -1.44
C GLN A 74 18.40 8.82 -2.91
N LEU A 75 17.17 8.60 -3.39
CA LEU A 75 16.92 8.11 -4.75
C LEU A 75 16.80 9.24 -5.78
N TYR A 76 16.30 10.42 -5.37
CA TYR A 76 15.94 11.50 -6.30
C TYR A 76 16.65 12.84 -6.08
N ALA A 77 17.48 12.98 -5.04
CA ALA A 77 18.29 14.17 -4.83
C ALA A 77 19.77 13.83 -5.00
N TYR A 78 20.25 13.92 -6.25
CA TYR A 78 21.66 13.95 -6.61
C TYR A 78 21.92 15.21 -7.43
#